data_AF-A0A2I0WBW6-F1
#
_entry.id   AF-A0A2I0WBW6-F1
#
_cell.length_a   1.000
_cell.length_b   1.000
_cell.length_c   1.000
_cell.angle_alpha   90.00
_cell.angle_beta   90.00
_cell.angle_gamma   90.00
#
_symmetry.space_group_name_H-M   'P 1'
#
loop_
_entity.id
_entity.type
_entity.pdbx_description
1 polymer ?
#
loop_
_entity_poly.entity_id
_entity_poly.type
_entity_poly.pdbx_seq_one_letter_code
_entity_poly.pdbx_strand_id
1 'polypeptide(L)'
;MALSRFQLLKPPHTSVSTVSLFPRLPSSCSSCPRSRQRPSTSRRLCIPSSNPPIQDSINGETSSSTIVDGLLDFLNESWTQFHATAEAKRQLIAAGFQLLNESSDWNLQPGGRYFFTRNMSCLIAFAVGEKYRVGNGIHVIAAHTDSPCLKLKPRTASSKSDYLMVNVQTYGAGLWHTWFDRDLSVAGRVILKAGDGSFTHTLVKVKRPILRVPTLAIHLDRSVNTDGFKPNLESHLVPLLAMKLKEESADGSIQPCSSKATHHSLLLEVLAKELDCKVNEIMGIELNITGGYMQIAK
;
A
#
# COMPACT_ATOMS: atom_id res chain seq x y z
N MET A 1 -12.48 29.28 32.90
CA MET A 1 -13.91 29.33 33.27
C MET A 1 -14.73 29.41 31.99
N ALA A 2 -15.65 28.45 31.80
CA ALA A 2 -16.89 28.51 31.01
C ALA A 2 -17.16 27.08 30.50
N LEU A 3 -17.83 26.31 31.35
CA LEU A 3 -18.42 25.01 31.05
C LEU A 3 -19.72 25.24 30.27
N SER A 4 -19.86 24.64 29.10
CA SER A 4 -21.17 24.44 28.46
C SER A 4 -21.48 22.95 28.38
N ARG A 5 -22.49 22.58 29.15
CA ARG A 5 -22.95 21.23 29.47
C ARG A 5 -24.06 20.87 28.49
N PHE A 6 -23.79 19.98 27.53
CA PHE A 6 -24.83 19.43 26.66
C PHE A 6 -25.51 18.24 27.35
N GLN A 7 -26.79 18.40 27.66
CA GLN A 7 -27.67 17.32 28.16
C GLN A 7 -28.19 16.51 26.96
N LEU A 8 -27.89 15.20 26.96
CA LEU A 8 -28.51 14.23 26.04
C LEU A 8 -29.92 13.88 26.54
N LEU A 9 -30.91 14.06 25.67
CA LEU A 9 -32.26 13.51 25.82
C LEU A 9 -32.27 12.03 25.39
N LYS A 10 -32.79 11.15 26.26
CA LYS A 10 -33.04 9.73 25.96
C LYS A 10 -34.32 9.59 25.12
N PRO A 11 -34.36 8.74 24.07
CA PRO A 11 -35.61 8.30 23.46
C PRO A 11 -36.24 7.13 24.24
N PRO A 12 -37.56 6.94 24.18
CA PRO A 12 -38.26 5.89 24.92
C PRO A 12 -38.16 4.53 24.22
N HIS A 13 -38.13 3.49 25.06
CA HIS A 13 -38.29 2.09 24.70
C HIS A 13 -39.67 1.84 24.07
N THR A 14 -39.70 1.12 22.95
CA THR A 14 -40.88 0.36 22.52
C THR A 14 -40.44 -1.03 22.08
N SER A 15 -40.91 -2.01 22.85
CA SER A 15 -40.85 -3.44 22.58
C SER A 15 -41.99 -3.83 21.66
N VAL A 16 -41.71 -4.51 20.54
CA VAL A 16 -42.73 -5.32 19.86
C VAL A 16 -42.12 -6.66 19.48
N SER A 17 -42.87 -7.69 19.86
CA SER A 17 -42.55 -9.10 19.84
C SER A 17 -42.65 -9.74 18.45
N THR A 18 -41.82 -10.76 18.31
CA THR A 18 -41.78 -11.89 17.37
C THR A 18 -43.11 -12.28 16.70
N VAL A 19 -43.08 -12.44 15.37
CA VAL A 19 -43.86 -13.46 14.66
C VAL A 19 -42.98 -14.08 13.56
N SER A 20 -42.65 -15.36 13.77
CA SER A 20 -42.06 -16.28 12.80
C SER A 20 -43.14 -16.85 11.87
N LEU A 21 -42.91 -16.92 10.57
CA LEU A 21 -43.61 -17.88 9.68
C LEU A 21 -42.77 -18.09 8.39
N PHE A 22 -42.13 -19.26 8.29
CA PHE A 22 -41.73 -19.88 7.01
C PHE A 22 -42.93 -20.63 6.42
N PRO A 23 -43.02 -20.81 5.08
CA PRO A 23 -42.71 -22.16 4.57
C PRO A 23 -42.06 -22.23 3.16
N ARG A 24 -41.12 -23.18 3.07
CA ARG A 24 -40.83 -24.21 2.03
C ARG A 24 -41.05 -23.96 0.52
N LEU A 25 -39.98 -24.28 -0.22
CA LEU A 25 -39.85 -24.69 -1.65
C LEU A 25 -40.81 -25.83 -2.07
N PRO A 26 -41.04 -26.04 -3.39
CA PRO A 26 -40.27 -27.05 -4.13
C PRO A 26 -39.91 -26.73 -5.62
N SER A 27 -39.10 -27.64 -6.13
CA SER A 27 -38.32 -27.84 -7.36
C SER A 27 -39.02 -28.06 -8.71
N SER A 28 -38.20 -27.98 -9.79
CA SER A 28 -38.10 -28.85 -11.02
C SER A 28 -38.13 -28.01 -12.33
N CYS A 29 -37.08 -27.99 -13.16
CA CYS A 29 -36.53 -28.94 -14.16
C CYS A 29 -37.15 -28.91 -15.57
N SER A 30 -36.28 -29.11 -16.57
CA SER A 30 -36.47 -29.30 -18.03
C SER A 30 -36.65 -28.01 -18.86
N SER A 31 -36.14 -27.83 -20.09
CA SER A 31 -35.39 -28.68 -21.04
C SER A 31 -34.81 -27.80 -22.16
N CYS A 32 -33.75 -28.29 -22.84
CA CYS A 32 -33.16 -27.71 -24.07
C CYS A 32 -34.03 -27.94 -25.31
N PRO A 33 -33.75 -27.26 -26.44
CA PRO A 33 -33.09 -27.99 -27.53
C PRO A 33 -31.97 -27.25 -28.27
N ARG A 34 -31.07 -28.07 -28.82
CA ARG A 34 -29.97 -27.80 -29.76
C ARG A 34 -30.43 -27.15 -31.06
N SER A 35 -29.63 -26.22 -31.60
CA SER A 35 -29.47 -26.07 -33.05
C SER A 35 -27.98 -26.10 -33.42
N ARG A 36 -27.70 -26.83 -34.51
CA ARG A 36 -26.39 -27.05 -35.14
C ARG A 36 -26.20 -26.01 -36.24
N GLN A 37 -25.11 -25.25 -36.25
CA GLN A 37 -24.39 -24.86 -37.47
C GLN A 37 -22.88 -24.69 -37.18
N ARG A 38 -22.06 -25.15 -38.14
CA ARG A 38 -20.59 -25.08 -38.27
C ARG A 38 -20.29 -24.26 -39.55
N PRO A 39 -19.03 -23.93 -39.89
CA PRO A 39 -17.96 -23.35 -39.09
C PRO A 39 -17.35 -22.13 -39.81
N SER A 40 -16.60 -21.27 -39.10
CA SER A 40 -15.71 -20.29 -39.73
C SER A 40 -14.39 -20.22 -38.98
N THR A 41 -13.32 -20.20 -39.78
CA THR A 41 -11.92 -20.43 -39.46
C THR A 41 -11.26 -19.24 -38.78
N SER A 42 -10.53 -19.45 -37.67
CA SER A 42 -9.14 -18.99 -37.55
C SER A 42 -8.45 -19.47 -36.25
N ARG A 43 -7.29 -20.10 -36.46
CA ARG A 43 -6.17 -20.45 -35.56
C ARG A 43 -6.32 -20.22 -34.05
N ARG A 44 -6.43 -21.31 -33.29
CA ARG A 44 -5.96 -21.39 -31.89
C ARG A 44 -4.69 -22.23 -31.83
N LEU A 45 -3.66 -21.70 -31.19
CA LEU A 45 -2.47 -22.44 -30.77
C LEU A 45 -2.86 -23.31 -29.56
N CYS A 46 -2.85 -24.62 -29.74
CA CYS A 46 -2.99 -25.60 -28.67
C CYS A 46 -1.61 -25.81 -28.01
N ILE A 47 -1.56 -25.64 -26.70
CA ILE A 47 -0.47 -26.06 -25.83
C ILE A 47 -0.67 -27.57 -25.55
N PRO A 48 0.33 -28.45 -25.72
CA PRO A 48 0.18 -29.85 -25.33
C PRO A 48 0.28 -29.99 -23.81
N SER A 49 -0.74 -30.62 -23.23
CA SER A 49 -0.72 -31.22 -21.91
C SER A 49 0.05 -32.53 -21.98
N SER A 50 1.13 -32.65 -21.20
CA SER A 50 1.78 -33.92 -20.89
C SER A 50 2.31 -33.85 -19.45
N ASN A 51 1.60 -34.51 -18.53
CA ASN A 51 2.06 -34.78 -17.17
C ASN A 51 3.24 -35.77 -17.22
N PRO A 52 4.38 -35.48 -16.57
CA PRO A 52 5.35 -36.51 -16.22
C PRO A 52 4.94 -37.18 -14.89
N PRO A 53 5.38 -38.44 -14.65
CA PRO A 53 4.94 -39.22 -13.51
C PRO A 53 5.56 -38.71 -12.20
N ILE A 54 4.77 -38.83 -11.13
CA ILE A 54 5.16 -38.63 -9.75
C ILE A 54 6.22 -39.68 -9.39
N GLN A 55 7.45 -39.24 -9.18
CA GLN A 55 8.43 -39.97 -8.39
C GLN A 55 8.48 -39.31 -7.02
N ASP A 56 8.02 -40.06 -6.02
CA ASP A 56 8.22 -39.75 -4.61
C ASP A 56 9.71 -39.61 -4.33
N SER A 57 10.13 -38.41 -3.99
CA SER A 57 11.40 -38.15 -3.32
C SER A 57 11.09 -37.23 -2.15
N ILE A 58 10.82 -37.88 -1.02
CA ILE A 58 10.77 -37.25 0.30
C ILE A 58 12.20 -36.80 0.61
N ASN A 59 12.59 -35.64 0.10
CA ASN A 59 13.68 -34.86 0.66
C ASN A 59 13.04 -33.80 1.54
N GLY A 60 12.75 -34.20 2.78
CA GLY A 60 12.40 -33.30 3.86
C GLY A 60 13.61 -32.48 4.27
N GLU A 61 13.98 -31.49 3.46
CA GLU A 61 14.75 -30.36 3.96
C GLU A 61 13.77 -29.37 4.56
N THR A 62 13.45 -29.57 5.83
CA THR A 62 12.82 -28.53 6.65
C THR A 62 13.88 -27.45 6.86
N SER A 63 14.05 -26.54 5.90
CA SER A 63 14.88 -25.36 6.07
C SER A 63 14.25 -24.52 7.17
N SER A 64 14.74 -24.67 8.41
CA SER A 64 14.33 -23.83 9.53
C SER A 64 14.72 -22.39 9.20
N SER A 65 13.77 -21.59 8.70
CA SER A 65 13.98 -20.17 8.43
C SER A 65 14.52 -19.51 9.68
N THR A 66 15.68 -18.88 9.59
CA THR A 66 16.28 -18.23 10.75
C THR A 66 15.49 -16.98 11.12
N ILE A 67 15.66 -16.47 12.35
CA ILE A 67 15.09 -15.18 12.75
C ILE A 67 15.56 -14.06 11.81
N VAL A 68 16.78 -14.19 11.28
CA VAL A 68 17.36 -13.23 10.33
C VAL A 68 16.61 -13.28 9.00
N ASP A 69 16.34 -14.47 8.46
CA ASP A 69 15.57 -14.62 7.21
C ASP A 69 14.17 -14.03 7.36
N GLY A 70 13.49 -14.35 8.47
CA GLY A 70 12.17 -13.80 8.76
C GLY A 70 12.17 -12.27 8.90
N LEU A 71 13.24 -11.69 9.45
CA LEU A 71 13.40 -10.24 9.51
C LEU A 71 13.62 -9.64 8.10
N LEU A 72 14.47 -10.25 7.28
CA LEU A 72 14.72 -9.79 5.92
C LEU A 72 13.45 -9.86 5.07
N ASP A 73 12.68 -10.93 5.17
CA ASP A 73 11.38 -11.07 4.50
C ASP A 73 10.40 -9.98 4.95
N PHE A 74 10.32 -9.73 6.27
CA PHE A 74 9.47 -8.66 6.80
C PHE A 74 9.89 -7.29 6.24
N LEU A 75 11.19 -6.97 6.23
CA LEU A 75 11.70 -5.70 5.72
C LEU A 75 11.49 -5.55 4.20
N ASN A 76 11.65 -6.62 3.44
CA ASN A 76 11.45 -6.64 1.98
C ASN A 76 10.00 -6.38 1.58
N GLU A 77 9.05 -6.77 2.42
CA GLU A 77 7.63 -6.46 2.21
C GLU A 77 7.20 -5.13 2.84
N SER A 78 7.89 -4.65 3.88
CA SER A 78 7.52 -3.46 4.65
C SER A 78 8.06 -2.13 4.11
N TRP A 79 7.78 -1.81 2.84
CA TRP A 79 8.35 -0.62 2.17
C TRP A 79 7.91 0.72 2.80
N THR A 80 6.71 0.76 3.37
CA THR A 80 6.19 1.92 4.11
C THR A 80 5.48 1.46 5.37
N GLN A 81 5.09 2.39 6.23
CA GLN A 81 4.27 2.11 7.42
C GLN A 81 2.97 1.35 7.09
N PHE A 82 2.42 1.55 5.89
CA PHE A 82 1.23 0.84 5.44
C PHE A 82 1.53 -0.62 5.10
N HIS A 83 2.65 -0.87 4.44
CA HIS A 83 3.09 -2.21 4.11
C HIS A 83 3.55 -2.98 5.35
N ALA A 84 4.24 -2.32 6.30
CA ALA A 84 4.62 -2.92 7.58
C ALA A 84 3.40 -3.39 8.37
N THR A 85 2.34 -2.56 8.40
CA THR A 85 1.07 -2.91 9.04
C THR A 85 0.38 -4.07 8.31
N ALA A 86 0.39 -4.07 6.97
CA ALA A 86 -0.20 -5.14 6.17
C ALA A 86 0.54 -6.47 6.34
N GLU A 87 1.87 -6.44 6.40
CA GLU A 87 2.69 -7.63 6.61
C GLU A 87 2.52 -8.18 8.03
N ALA A 88 2.53 -7.32 9.06
CA ALA A 88 2.21 -7.73 10.44
C ALA A 88 0.80 -8.34 10.53
N LYS A 89 -0.20 -7.73 9.87
CA LYS A 89 -1.56 -8.29 9.76
C LYS A 89 -1.54 -9.67 9.11
N ARG A 90 -0.81 -9.86 8.01
CA ARG A 90 -0.71 -11.15 7.30
C ARG A 90 -0.13 -12.23 8.22
N GLN A 91 0.95 -11.92 8.93
CA GLN A 91 1.59 -12.85 9.88
C GLN A 91 0.68 -13.19 11.06
N LEU A 92 -0.05 -12.22 11.61
CA LEU A 92 -0.99 -12.44 12.72
C LEU A 92 -2.16 -13.34 12.30
N ILE A 93 -2.71 -13.14 11.11
CA ILE A 93 -3.75 -14.03 10.55
C ILE A 93 -3.20 -15.45 10.39
N ALA A 94 -1.99 -15.61 9.83
CA ALA A 94 -1.35 -16.91 9.69
C ALA A 94 -1.08 -17.58 11.05
N ALA A 95 -0.80 -16.79 12.09
CA ALA A 95 -0.65 -17.27 13.46
C ALA A 95 -1.99 -17.60 14.15
N GLY A 96 -3.13 -17.36 13.51
CA GLY A 96 -4.47 -17.64 14.03
C GLY A 96 -5.02 -16.57 14.98
N PHE A 97 -4.64 -15.31 14.77
CA PHE A 97 -5.30 -14.17 15.41
C PHE A 97 -6.55 -13.76 14.62
N GLN A 98 -7.58 -13.34 15.35
CA GLN A 98 -8.82 -12.82 14.78
C GLN A 98 -8.73 -11.31 14.54
N LEU A 99 -9.04 -10.87 13.32
CA LEU A 99 -9.19 -9.45 12.99
C LEU A 99 -10.49 -8.90 13.60
N LEU A 100 -10.38 -7.82 14.37
CA LEU A 100 -11.50 -7.08 14.92
C LEU A 100 -11.80 -5.83 14.07
N ASN A 101 -13.08 -5.50 13.94
CA ASN A 101 -13.50 -4.19 13.43
C ASN A 101 -13.59 -3.22 14.61
N GLU A 102 -12.82 -2.15 14.54
CA GLU A 102 -12.74 -1.14 15.60
C GLU A 102 -14.05 -0.39 15.86
N SER A 103 -14.95 -0.35 14.88
CA SER A 103 -16.26 0.29 15.02
C SER A 103 -17.37 -0.64 15.51
N SER A 104 -17.07 -1.90 15.77
CA SER A 104 -18.03 -2.91 16.25
C SER A 104 -17.81 -3.22 17.72
N ASP A 105 -18.87 -3.66 18.40
CA ASP A 105 -18.73 -4.24 19.74
C ASP A 105 -17.92 -5.54 19.68
N TRP A 106 -17.08 -5.76 20.69
CA TRP A 106 -16.18 -6.92 20.75
C TRP A 106 -16.64 -7.91 21.82
N ASN A 107 -16.76 -9.18 21.44
CA ASN A 107 -16.99 -10.27 22.39
C ASN A 107 -15.70 -11.07 22.59
N LEU A 108 -14.84 -10.59 23.50
CA LEU A 108 -13.51 -11.17 23.75
C LEU A 108 -13.60 -12.36 24.72
N GLN A 109 -13.02 -13.49 24.32
CA GLN A 109 -12.94 -14.71 25.14
C GLN A 109 -11.54 -14.92 25.75
N PRO A 110 -11.45 -15.45 26.98
CA PRO A 110 -10.19 -16.02 27.51
C PRO A 110 -9.61 -17.08 26.57
N GLY A 111 -8.28 -17.08 26.40
CA GLY A 111 -7.58 -17.90 25.40
C GLY A 111 -7.62 -17.32 23.98
N GLY A 112 -8.42 -16.28 23.73
CA GLY A 112 -8.54 -15.66 22.41
C GLY A 112 -7.36 -14.77 22.03
N ARG A 113 -7.11 -14.66 20.73
CA ARG A 113 -6.03 -13.84 20.15
C ARG A 113 -6.63 -12.91 19.10
N TYR A 114 -6.43 -11.62 19.25
CA TYR A 114 -7.13 -10.60 18.49
C TYR A 114 -6.18 -9.50 18.04
N PHE A 115 -6.54 -8.83 16.95
CA PHE A 115 -5.85 -7.61 16.54
C PHE A 115 -6.80 -6.70 15.76
N PHE A 116 -6.48 -5.41 15.71
CA PHE A 116 -7.12 -4.46 14.82
C PHE A 116 -6.09 -3.49 14.25
N THR A 117 -6.49 -2.78 13.21
CA THR A 117 -5.64 -1.77 12.56
C THR A 117 -6.36 -0.44 12.52
N ARG A 118 -5.63 0.65 12.67
CA ARG A 118 -6.13 2.03 12.51
C ARG A 118 -5.34 2.74 11.41
N ASN A 119 -6.06 3.42 10.51
CA ASN A 119 -5.50 4.15 9.36
C ASN A 119 -4.62 3.30 8.41
N MET A 120 -4.67 1.96 8.50
CA MET A 120 -3.74 1.04 7.83
C MET A 120 -2.25 1.25 8.18
N SER A 121 -1.92 2.08 9.16
CA SER A 121 -0.52 2.40 9.53
C SER A 121 -0.17 2.04 10.98
N CYS A 122 -1.18 1.70 11.78
CA CYS A 122 -1.03 1.26 13.16
C CYS A 122 -1.74 -0.07 13.35
N LEU A 123 -1.13 -0.96 14.14
CA LEU A 123 -1.66 -2.27 14.48
C LEU A 123 -1.53 -2.48 15.99
N ILE A 124 -2.59 -2.99 16.60
CA ILE A 124 -2.57 -3.46 17.99
C ILE A 124 -2.98 -4.93 17.96
N ALA A 125 -2.12 -5.80 18.46
CA ALA A 125 -2.38 -7.22 18.65
C ALA A 125 -2.31 -7.56 20.13
N PHE A 126 -3.19 -8.44 20.59
CA PHE A 126 -3.21 -8.89 21.98
C PHE A 126 -3.74 -10.33 22.09
N ALA A 127 -3.24 -11.04 23.09
CA ALA A 127 -3.70 -12.37 23.46
C ALA A 127 -4.27 -12.33 24.88
N VAL A 128 -5.49 -12.82 25.06
CA VAL A 128 -6.15 -12.89 26.36
C VAL A 128 -5.77 -14.23 26.99
N GLY A 129 -5.06 -14.21 28.12
CA GLY A 129 -4.70 -15.45 28.81
C GLY A 129 -5.93 -16.24 29.26
N GLU A 130 -5.85 -17.58 29.26
CA GLU A 130 -6.97 -18.46 29.66
C GLU A 130 -7.46 -18.21 31.08
N LYS A 131 -6.56 -17.76 31.98
CA LYS A 131 -6.86 -17.43 33.38
C LYS A 131 -7.13 -15.95 33.62
N TYR A 132 -7.23 -15.15 32.54
CA TYR A 132 -7.48 -13.72 32.67
C TYR A 132 -8.83 -13.48 33.35
N ARG A 133 -8.85 -12.53 34.28
CA ARG A 133 -10.05 -12.00 34.93
C ARG A 133 -10.00 -10.48 34.86
N VAL A 134 -11.17 -9.85 34.85
CA VAL A 134 -11.29 -8.39 34.89
C VAL A 134 -10.53 -7.89 36.13
N GLY A 135 -9.63 -6.92 35.92
CA GLY A 135 -8.74 -6.38 36.96
C GLY A 135 -7.31 -6.94 36.93
N ASN A 136 -7.04 -8.01 36.18
CA ASN A 136 -5.67 -8.49 35.95
C ASN A 136 -4.85 -7.48 35.13
N GLY A 137 -3.53 -7.52 35.29
CA GLY A 137 -2.59 -6.67 34.56
C GLY A 137 -2.39 -7.05 33.08
N ILE A 138 -1.58 -6.25 32.40
CA ILE A 138 -1.23 -6.42 30.98
C ILE A 138 0.29 -6.36 30.80
N HIS A 139 0.82 -7.17 29.88
CA HIS A 139 2.20 -7.07 29.42
C HIS A 139 2.19 -6.42 28.04
N VAL A 140 2.90 -5.30 27.90
CA VAL A 140 2.85 -4.49 26.68
C VAL A 140 4.25 -4.32 26.11
N ILE A 141 4.38 -4.60 24.82
CA ILE A 141 5.54 -4.24 24.00
C ILE A 141 5.05 -3.21 23.00
N ALA A 142 5.76 -2.08 22.92
CA ALA A 142 5.46 -0.99 22.00
C ALA A 142 6.63 -0.76 21.05
N ALA A 143 6.29 -0.59 19.78
CA ALA A 143 7.20 -0.19 18.70
C ALA A 143 6.43 0.74 17.75
N HIS A 144 7.10 1.23 16.72
CA HIS A 144 6.49 2.08 15.69
C HIS A 144 6.84 1.56 14.29
N THR A 145 5.92 1.75 13.35
CA THR A 145 5.93 1.17 11.99
C THR A 145 6.56 2.08 10.94
N ASP A 146 6.86 3.32 11.30
CA ASP A 146 7.39 4.34 10.41
C ASP A 146 8.91 4.49 10.57
N SER A 147 9.54 4.95 9.48
CA SER A 147 10.96 5.28 9.42
C SER A 147 11.12 6.65 8.73
N PRO A 148 12.19 7.41 9.01
CA PRO A 148 12.45 8.64 8.28
C PRO A 148 12.50 8.40 6.77
N CYS A 149 11.79 9.23 6.00
CA CYS A 149 11.69 9.08 4.56
C CYS A 149 11.34 10.39 3.86
N LEU A 150 11.39 10.40 2.53
CA LEU A 150 10.81 11.45 1.71
C LEU A 150 9.37 11.08 1.37
N LYS A 151 8.42 11.95 1.71
CA LYS A 151 7.01 11.79 1.32
C LYS A 151 6.70 12.70 0.14
N LEU A 152 5.86 12.24 -0.77
CA LEU A 152 5.35 13.09 -1.84
C LEU A 152 4.50 14.22 -1.24
N LYS A 153 4.73 15.46 -1.65
CA LYS A 153 3.87 16.61 -1.25
C LYS A 153 2.49 16.48 -1.88
N PRO A 154 1.43 17.10 -1.33
CA PRO A 154 0.10 17.09 -1.97
C PRO A 154 0.10 17.59 -3.41
N ARG A 155 0.95 18.58 -3.74
CA ARG A 155 1.27 18.99 -5.11
C ARG A 155 2.68 18.51 -5.46
N THR A 156 2.77 17.39 -6.16
CA THR A 156 4.05 16.76 -6.49
C THR A 156 4.68 17.30 -7.77
N ALA A 157 3.89 17.81 -8.71
CA ALA A 157 4.43 18.22 -10.00
C ALA A 157 5.30 19.48 -9.90
N SER A 158 6.56 19.37 -10.33
CA SER A 158 7.43 20.50 -10.63
C SER A 158 8.28 20.22 -11.87
N SER A 159 8.83 21.27 -12.49
CA SER A 159 9.71 21.12 -13.65
C SER A 159 10.78 22.20 -13.64
N LYS A 160 11.99 21.82 -14.05
CA LYS A 160 13.14 22.73 -14.15
C LYS A 160 14.11 22.24 -15.22
N SER A 161 14.56 23.13 -16.10
CA SER A 161 15.54 22.83 -17.16
C SER A 161 15.18 21.58 -17.98
N ASP A 162 13.93 21.50 -18.44
CA ASP A 162 13.37 20.35 -19.18
C ASP A 162 13.32 19.00 -18.41
N TYR A 163 13.57 18.98 -17.10
CA TYR A 163 13.31 17.82 -16.25
C TYR A 163 11.95 17.91 -15.56
N LEU A 164 11.23 16.80 -15.56
CA LEU A 164 10.07 16.56 -14.70
C LEU A 164 10.58 16.12 -13.33
N MET A 165 10.20 16.86 -12.30
CA MET A 165 10.65 16.67 -10.92
C MET A 165 9.45 16.36 -10.01
N VAL A 166 9.71 15.72 -8.86
CA VAL A 166 8.68 15.34 -7.89
C VAL A 166 8.93 16.07 -6.57
N ASN A 167 8.06 17.01 -6.21
CA ASN A 167 8.18 17.70 -4.93
C ASN A 167 7.92 16.74 -3.77
N VAL A 168 8.86 16.74 -2.82
CA VAL A 168 8.85 15.91 -1.63
C VAL A 168 8.98 16.73 -0.36
N GLN A 169 8.55 16.16 0.75
CA GLN A 169 8.77 16.66 2.09
C GLN A 169 9.53 15.64 2.92
N THR A 170 10.40 16.11 3.79
CA THR A 170 11.07 15.25 4.77
C THR A 170 10.09 14.80 5.84
N TYR A 171 10.18 13.53 6.21
CA TYR A 171 9.45 12.94 7.31
C TYR A 171 10.45 12.35 8.30
N GLY A 172 10.40 12.77 9.56
CA GLY A 172 11.40 12.42 10.58
C GLY A 172 12.74 13.14 10.37
N ALA A 173 13.77 12.68 11.10
CA ALA A 173 15.13 13.23 11.07
C ALA A 173 16.08 12.27 10.32
N GLY A 174 15.87 12.11 9.01
CA GLY A 174 16.67 11.22 8.18
C GLY A 174 18.07 11.76 7.87
N LEU A 175 19.00 10.85 7.59
CA LEU A 175 20.32 11.19 7.05
C LEU A 175 20.19 11.51 5.55
N TRP A 176 19.70 12.70 5.21
CA TRP A 176 19.24 13.02 3.85
C TRP A 176 20.30 12.92 2.75
N HIS A 177 21.58 13.08 3.07
CA HIS A 177 22.66 12.87 2.10
C HIS A 177 22.70 11.44 1.56
N THR A 178 22.27 10.44 2.33
CA THR A 178 22.24 9.02 1.93
C THR A 178 21.20 8.69 0.85
N TRP A 179 20.27 9.60 0.60
CA TRP A 179 19.20 9.48 -0.40
C TRP A 179 19.64 9.95 -1.78
N PHE A 180 20.75 10.67 -1.88
CA PHE A 180 21.32 11.09 -3.15
C PHE A 180 21.93 9.90 -3.89
N ASP A 181 21.87 9.94 -5.22
CA ASP A 181 22.44 8.97 -6.14
C ASP A 181 21.99 7.51 -5.94
N ARG A 182 20.84 7.33 -5.30
CA ARG A 182 20.15 6.05 -5.18
C ARG A 182 19.17 5.84 -6.32
N ASP A 183 18.99 4.57 -6.64
CA ASP A 183 17.87 4.11 -7.46
C ASP A 183 16.62 4.06 -6.58
N LEU A 184 15.76 5.05 -6.76
CA LEU A 184 14.61 5.29 -5.91
C LEU A 184 13.31 4.95 -6.64
N SER A 185 12.31 4.56 -5.86
CA SER A 185 10.97 4.29 -6.32
C SER A 185 9.93 4.84 -5.33
N VAL A 186 8.65 4.64 -5.60
CA VAL A 186 7.54 5.03 -4.73
C VAL A 186 6.74 3.83 -4.25
N ALA A 187 6.30 3.90 -3.00
CA ALA A 187 5.35 2.96 -2.43
C ALA A 187 4.46 3.66 -1.41
N GLY A 188 3.28 3.12 -1.15
CA GLY A 188 2.37 3.69 -0.16
C GLY A 188 0.93 3.22 -0.37
N ARG A 189 -0.02 4.12 -0.17
CA ARG A 189 -1.44 3.86 -0.41
C ARG A 189 -2.02 4.85 -1.42
N VAL A 190 -3.00 4.36 -2.17
CA VAL A 190 -3.80 5.12 -3.12
C VAL A 190 -5.27 5.00 -2.72
N ILE A 191 -6.00 6.12 -2.79
CA ILE A 191 -7.44 6.16 -2.60
C ILE A 191 -8.07 6.08 -3.98
N LEU A 192 -8.79 5.00 -4.23
CA LEU A 192 -9.48 4.75 -5.48
C LEU A 192 -10.98 4.97 -5.31
N LYS A 193 -11.63 5.55 -6.32
CA LYS A 193 -13.08 5.61 -6.43
C LYS A 193 -13.59 4.42 -7.23
N ALA A 194 -14.42 3.59 -6.61
CA ALA A 194 -15.07 2.47 -7.28
C ALA A 194 -16.24 2.94 -8.16
N GLY A 195 -16.72 2.07 -9.04
CA GLY A 195 -17.82 2.37 -9.98
C GLY A 195 -19.15 2.68 -9.30
N ASP A 196 -19.35 2.20 -8.07
CA ASP A 196 -20.53 2.50 -7.23
C ASP A 196 -20.40 3.84 -6.46
N GLY A 197 -19.29 4.57 -6.64
CA GLY A 197 -19.00 5.82 -5.96
C GLY A 197 -18.35 5.69 -4.58
N SER A 198 -18.15 4.46 -4.09
CA SER A 198 -17.42 4.21 -2.84
C SER A 198 -15.92 4.47 -2.99
N PHE A 199 -15.22 4.64 -1.86
CA PHE A 199 -13.77 4.83 -1.84
C PHE A 199 -13.09 3.64 -1.19
N THR A 200 -11.99 3.19 -1.80
CA THR A 200 -11.18 2.09 -1.30
C THR A 200 -9.72 2.53 -1.17
N HIS A 201 -9.02 1.97 -0.19
CA HIS A 201 -7.60 2.21 0.01
C HIS A 201 -6.81 0.99 -0.48
N THR A 202 -5.92 1.20 -1.44
CA THR A 202 -5.12 0.13 -2.06
C THR A 202 -3.64 0.42 -1.88
N LEU A 203 -2.87 -0.60 -1.51
CA LEU A 203 -1.41 -0.48 -1.44
C LEU A 203 -0.81 -0.52 -2.84
N VAL A 204 0.25 0.27 -3.04
CA VAL A 204 1.01 0.28 -4.28
C VAL A 204 2.50 0.26 -3.96
N LYS A 205 3.25 -0.51 -4.77
CA LYS A 205 4.71 -0.65 -4.69
C LYS A 205 5.25 -0.75 -6.11
N VAL A 206 5.86 0.33 -6.60
CA VAL A 206 6.50 0.34 -7.92
C VAL A 206 7.86 -0.36 -7.78
N LYS A 207 8.01 -1.59 -8.25
CA LYS A 207 9.21 -2.41 -7.97
C LYS A 207 10.45 -2.07 -8.82
N ARG A 208 10.31 -1.12 -9.75
CA ARG A 208 11.42 -0.63 -10.60
C ARG A 208 11.80 0.80 -10.21
N PRO A 209 13.07 1.20 -10.37
CA PRO A 209 13.47 2.56 -10.09
C PRO A 209 12.83 3.52 -11.09
N ILE A 210 12.27 4.62 -10.57
CA ILE A 210 11.62 5.68 -11.36
C ILE A 210 12.01 7.08 -10.91
N LEU A 211 12.77 7.20 -9.81
CA LEU A 211 13.21 8.47 -9.26
C LEU A 211 14.71 8.42 -8.96
N ARG A 212 15.35 9.59 -9.03
CA ARG A 212 16.73 9.78 -8.58
C ARG A 212 16.94 11.19 -8.08
N VAL A 213 17.66 11.35 -6.97
CA VAL A 213 18.14 12.66 -6.50
C VAL A 213 19.63 12.75 -6.84
N PRO A 214 20.03 13.40 -7.94
CA PRO A 214 21.44 13.46 -8.33
C PRO A 214 22.24 14.41 -7.45
N THR A 215 23.50 14.08 -7.16
CA THR A 215 24.45 15.05 -6.61
C THR A 215 24.91 16.06 -7.66
N LEU A 216 25.31 17.24 -7.21
CA LEU A 216 26.04 18.19 -8.04
C LEU A 216 27.48 17.68 -8.25
N ALA A 217 27.98 17.78 -9.48
CA ALA A 217 29.36 17.39 -9.77
C ALA A 217 30.36 18.21 -8.92
N ILE A 218 31.33 17.53 -8.30
CA ILE A 218 32.35 18.15 -7.42
C ILE A 218 33.15 19.28 -8.09
N HIS A 219 33.29 19.25 -9.42
CA HIS A 219 33.95 20.33 -10.17
C HIS A 219 33.27 21.69 -10.00
N LEU A 220 31.95 21.68 -9.73
CA LEU A 220 31.11 22.84 -9.51
C LEU A 220 30.91 23.17 -8.02
N ASP A 221 31.31 22.28 -7.11
CA ASP A 221 31.32 22.47 -5.66
C ASP A 221 32.60 21.85 -5.06
N ARG A 222 33.69 22.62 -5.12
CA ARG A 222 35.01 22.14 -4.71
C ARG A 222 35.18 22.09 -3.20
N SER A 223 34.32 22.78 -2.43
CA SER A 223 34.45 22.83 -0.98
C SER A 223 33.67 21.73 -0.26
N VAL A 224 32.90 20.90 -0.98
CA VAL A 224 32.11 19.79 -0.39
C VAL A 224 32.95 18.84 0.49
N ASN A 225 34.21 18.58 0.14
CA ASN A 225 35.09 17.70 0.90
C ASN A 225 35.69 18.37 2.15
N THR A 226 35.77 19.70 2.19
CA THR A 226 36.29 20.46 3.35
C THR A 226 35.17 20.91 4.28
N ASP A 227 34.07 21.40 3.71
CA ASP A 227 32.97 22.06 4.42
C ASP A 227 31.85 21.08 4.77
N GLY A 228 31.85 19.90 4.13
CA GLY A 228 30.83 18.86 4.24
C GLY A 228 29.65 19.09 3.29
N PHE A 229 29.04 18.00 2.84
CA PHE A 229 27.86 18.04 1.98
C PHE A 229 26.61 18.50 2.76
N LYS A 230 26.16 19.72 2.48
CA LYS A 230 25.06 20.41 3.18
C LYS A 230 23.93 20.76 2.20
N PRO A 231 23.18 19.77 1.69
CA PRO A 231 22.11 20.03 0.75
C PRO A 231 20.97 20.83 1.41
N ASN A 232 20.44 21.83 0.70
CA ASN A 232 19.17 22.43 1.08
C ASN A 232 18.04 21.42 0.82
N LEU A 233 17.28 21.08 1.86
CA LEU A 233 16.30 20.00 1.80
C LEU A 233 15.06 20.33 0.95
N GLU A 234 14.81 21.60 0.66
CA GLU A 234 13.71 22.02 -0.20
C GLU A 234 14.15 22.09 -1.67
N SER A 235 15.34 22.64 -1.96
CA SER A 235 15.77 22.88 -3.34
C SER A 235 16.65 21.79 -3.95
N HIS A 236 17.40 21.03 -3.13
CA HIS A 236 18.38 20.05 -3.62
C HIS A 236 17.92 18.60 -3.46
N LEU A 237 16.89 18.32 -2.66
CA LEU A 237 16.40 16.97 -2.38
C LEU A 237 15.22 16.55 -3.29
N VAL A 238 14.96 17.32 -4.34
CA VAL A 238 13.82 17.09 -5.24
C VAL A 238 14.21 16.06 -6.31
N PRO A 239 13.63 14.85 -6.32
CA PRO A 239 13.99 13.82 -7.28
C PRO A 239 13.54 14.15 -8.70
N LEU A 240 14.33 13.69 -9.66
CA LEU A 240 14.00 13.67 -11.09
C LEU A 240 13.14 12.44 -11.40
N LEU A 241 12.11 12.62 -12.23
CA LEU A 241 11.22 11.57 -12.72
C LEU A 241 11.51 11.22 -14.19
N ALA A 242 11.60 12.23 -15.06
CA ALA A 242 11.83 12.06 -16.48
C ALA A 242 12.36 13.36 -17.11
N MET A 243 12.80 13.28 -18.36
CA MET A 243 13.02 14.45 -19.20
C MET A 243 11.78 14.75 -20.02
N LYS A 244 11.47 16.02 -20.21
CA LYS A 244 10.48 16.47 -21.19
C LYS A 244 11.08 16.24 -22.57
N LEU A 245 10.41 15.44 -23.39
CA LEU A 245 10.76 15.33 -24.80
C LEU A 245 10.39 16.67 -25.46
N LYS A 246 11.36 17.29 -26.16
CA LYS A 246 11.03 18.31 -27.15
C LYS A 246 10.44 17.57 -28.34
N GLU A 247 9.13 17.68 -28.53
CA GLU A 247 8.49 17.20 -29.74
C GLU A 247 9.01 18.07 -30.91
N GLU A 248 9.90 17.51 -31.73
CA GLU A 248 10.02 17.93 -33.12
C GLU A 248 8.79 17.36 -33.83
N SER A 249 7.76 18.21 -33.95
CA SER A 249 6.58 18.06 -34.80
C SER A 249 6.25 16.65 -35.30
N ALA A 250 5.44 15.90 -34.54
CA ALA A 250 4.66 14.80 -35.09
C ALA A 250 3.31 14.67 -34.36
N ASP A 251 2.26 14.70 -35.17
CA ASP A 251 0.84 14.60 -34.84
C ASP A 251 0.56 13.40 -33.92
N GLY A 252 0.22 13.68 -32.65
CA GLY A 252 -0.05 12.66 -31.64
C GLY A 252 -0.57 13.29 -30.35
N SER A 253 -1.75 12.90 -29.92
CA SER A 253 -2.54 13.50 -28.84
C SER A 253 -1.95 13.29 -27.42
N ILE A 254 -0.77 13.84 -27.13
CA ILE A 254 -0.28 13.98 -25.76
C ILE A 254 -0.73 15.35 -25.26
N GLN A 255 -1.76 15.35 -24.40
CA GLN A 255 -2.24 16.55 -23.72
C GLN A 255 -1.05 17.27 -23.06
N PRO A 256 -0.75 18.53 -23.44
CA PRO A 256 0.36 19.26 -22.85
C PRO A 256 0.17 19.37 -21.33
N CYS A 257 1.19 19.04 -20.55
CA CYS A 257 1.21 19.23 -19.10
C CYS A 257 0.84 20.69 -18.77
N SER A 258 -0.41 20.90 -18.35
CA SER A 258 -0.86 22.17 -17.81
C SER A 258 -0.02 22.50 -16.58
N SER A 259 0.55 23.71 -16.54
CA SER A 259 1.30 24.27 -15.39
C SER A 259 0.50 24.33 -14.08
N LYS A 260 -0.75 23.86 -14.07
CA LYS A 260 -1.64 23.76 -12.91
C LYS A 260 -1.79 22.35 -12.33
N ALA A 261 -1.31 21.30 -13.02
CA ALA A 261 -1.51 19.91 -12.60
C ALA A 261 -0.92 19.64 -11.20
N THR A 262 -1.67 18.94 -10.36
CA THR A 262 -1.24 18.57 -8.99
C THR A 262 -0.12 17.52 -9.02
N HIS A 263 -0.19 16.58 -9.96
CA HIS A 263 0.77 15.50 -10.18
C HIS A 263 1.11 15.40 -11.67
N HIS A 264 2.31 14.92 -12.01
CA HIS A 264 2.67 14.60 -13.40
C HIS A 264 1.81 13.45 -13.93
N SER A 265 1.33 13.53 -15.17
CA SER A 265 0.54 12.47 -15.81
C SER A 265 1.28 11.14 -15.81
N LEU A 266 2.58 11.17 -16.14
CA LEU A 266 3.45 9.99 -16.13
C LEU A 266 3.45 9.27 -14.78
N LEU A 267 3.46 9.99 -13.66
CA LEU A 267 3.39 9.37 -12.33
C LEU A 267 2.04 8.65 -12.14
N LEU A 268 0.93 9.32 -12.49
CA LEU A 268 -0.40 8.74 -12.36
C LEU A 268 -0.61 7.54 -13.27
N GLU A 269 -0.08 7.56 -14.49
CA GLU A 269 -0.11 6.42 -15.43
C GLU A 269 0.67 5.23 -14.90
N VAL A 270 1.83 5.46 -14.29
CA VAL A 270 2.60 4.40 -13.62
C VAL A 270 1.78 3.79 -12.49
N LEU A 271 1.18 4.62 -11.62
CA LEU A 271 0.35 4.12 -10.51
C LEU A 271 -0.88 3.36 -11.02
N ALA A 272 -1.56 3.88 -12.03
CA ALA A 272 -2.73 3.27 -12.65
C ALA A 272 -2.39 1.90 -13.25
N LYS A 273 -1.23 1.77 -13.91
CA LYS A 273 -0.74 0.51 -14.45
C LYS A 273 -0.43 -0.52 -13.36
N GLU A 274 0.22 -0.11 -12.27
CA GLU A 274 0.54 -1.01 -11.15
C GLU A 274 -0.71 -1.47 -10.38
N LEU A 275 -1.79 -0.69 -10.43
CA LEU A 275 -3.06 -0.96 -9.75
C LEU A 275 -4.14 -1.56 -10.66
N ASP A 276 -3.86 -1.74 -11.96
CA ASP A 276 -4.83 -2.16 -12.99
C ASP A 276 -6.12 -1.31 -12.96
N CYS A 277 -5.97 0.01 -12.86
CA CYS A 277 -7.07 0.96 -12.76
C CYS A 277 -6.93 2.12 -13.77
N LYS A 278 -7.95 2.97 -13.86
CA LYS A 278 -7.88 4.18 -14.70
C LYS A 278 -7.32 5.35 -13.91
N VAL A 279 -6.62 6.26 -14.59
CA VAL A 279 -6.06 7.48 -13.94
C VAL A 279 -7.14 8.33 -13.26
N ASN A 280 -8.34 8.40 -13.83
CA ASN A 280 -9.46 9.16 -13.26
C ASN A 280 -10.11 8.49 -12.04
N GLU A 281 -9.75 7.25 -11.71
CA GLU A 281 -10.19 6.56 -10.50
C GLU A 281 -9.29 6.88 -9.30
N ILE A 282 -8.09 7.42 -9.54
CA ILE A 282 -7.13 7.83 -8.49
C ILE A 282 -7.57 9.18 -7.89
N MET A 283 -8.08 9.16 -6.66
CA MET A 283 -8.61 10.33 -5.96
C MET A 283 -7.61 10.98 -5.00
N GLY A 284 -6.68 10.18 -4.47
CA GLY A 284 -5.67 10.66 -3.54
C GLY A 284 -4.52 9.68 -3.41
N ILE A 285 -3.35 10.19 -3.07
CA ILE A 285 -2.13 9.40 -2.91
C ILE A 285 -1.42 9.78 -1.61
N GLU A 286 -0.92 8.78 -0.90
CA GLU A 286 0.02 8.95 0.21
C GLU A 286 1.20 8.00 -0.04
N LEU A 287 2.24 8.54 -0.67
CA LEU A 287 3.39 7.79 -1.13
C LEU A 287 4.68 8.28 -0.45
N ASN A 288 5.51 7.32 -0.07
CA ASN A 288 6.88 7.54 0.35
C ASN A 288 7.81 7.17 -0.82
N ILE A 289 8.95 7.84 -0.89
CA ILE A 289 10.09 7.38 -1.68
C ILE A 289 10.80 6.26 -0.92
N THR A 290 11.23 5.25 -1.66
CA THR A 290 11.84 4.03 -1.15
C THR A 290 13.06 3.67 -2.00
N GLY A 291 14.08 3.05 -1.39
CA GLY A 291 15.19 2.45 -2.12
C GLY A 291 14.77 1.08 -2.68
N GLY A 292 15.26 0.71 -3.86
CA GLY A 292 14.78 -0.45 -4.63
C GLY A 292 14.73 -1.82 -3.92
N TYR A 293 15.36 -1.99 -2.75
CA TYR A 293 15.38 -3.27 -2.03
C TYR A 293 15.39 -3.17 -0.51
N MET A 294 15.32 -1.98 0.08
CA MET A 294 15.36 -1.85 1.54
C MET A 294 14.80 -0.50 1.95
N GLN A 295 13.96 -0.47 2.99
CA GLN A 295 13.85 0.76 3.77
C GLN A 295 15.26 1.12 4.23
N ILE A 296 15.64 2.39 4.08
CA ILE A 296 16.74 2.97 4.83
C ILE A 296 16.22 3.03 6.28
N ALA A 297 16.29 1.92 6.98
CA ALA A 297 15.80 1.77 8.34
C ALA A 297 16.94 2.09 9.32
N LYS A 298 16.71 3.17 10.09
CA LYS A 298 17.35 3.63 11.33
C LYS A 298 18.88 3.66 11.38
#